data_AF-A0A327TV13-F1
#
_entry.id   AF-A0A327TV13-F1
#
_cell.length_a   1.000
_cell.length_b   1.000
_cell.length_c   1.000
_cell.angle_alpha   90.00
_cell.angle_beta   90.00
_cell.angle_gamma   90.00
#
_symmetry.space_group_name_H-M   'P 1'
#
loop_
_entity.id
_entity.type
_entity.pdbx_description
1 polymer ?
#
loop_
_entity_poly.entity_id
_entity_poly.type
_entity_poly.pdbx_seq_one_letter_code
_entity_poly.pdbx_strand_id
1 'polypeptide(L)'
;MPVLRQLTACTAPATHMVEGRSRTKERALQYRVEVCARHRWLAGHWPGRHTRREPGGRCGTMADHRAYLQVVRSHLDTWIGPLTTQDLDTHGGDVAAVLRAAHQWMREGYGDRATARGDLWYAVAVALGHAAWLAEAVAAGLLEREDGERQVLAALSAAETLDGTACGR
;
A
#
# COMPACT_ATOMS: atom_id res chain seq x y z
N MET A 1 -8.01 -0.79 13.98
CA MET A 1 -6.54 -0.63 14.21
C MET A 1 -5.90 -0.04 12.96
N PRO A 2 -4.81 0.75 13.04
CA PRO A 2 -4.16 1.28 11.84
C PRO A 2 -3.49 0.18 11.01
N VAL A 3 -3.45 0.37 9.70
CA VAL A 3 -2.68 -0.45 8.76
C VAL A 3 -1.27 0.11 8.69
N LEU A 4 -0.28 -0.75 8.91
CA LEU A 4 1.12 -0.37 8.80
C LEU A 4 1.63 -0.63 7.38
N ARG A 5 2.09 0.42 6.71
CA ARG A 5 2.72 0.39 5.38
C ARG A 5 4.19 0.77 5.50
N GLN A 6 5.00 0.21 4.61
CA GLN A 6 6.42 0.54 4.49
C GLN A 6 6.68 1.03 3.06
N LEU A 7 6.86 2.34 2.90
CA LEU A 7 6.95 3.02 1.60
C LEU A 7 8.32 2.92 0.92
N THR A 8 9.36 2.52 1.66
CA THR A 8 10.75 2.40 1.18
C THR A 8 11.49 1.36 2.00
N ALA A 9 12.50 0.71 1.41
CA ALA A 9 13.39 -0.22 2.13
C ALA A 9 14.43 0.50 3.02
N CYS A 10 14.42 1.83 3.06
CA CYS A 10 15.36 2.63 3.83
C CYS A 10 15.31 2.32 5.34
N THR A 11 16.45 1.93 5.90
CA THR A 11 16.60 1.62 7.34
C THR A 11 16.96 2.82 8.21
N ALA A 12 17.20 3.99 7.59
CA ALA A 12 17.56 5.20 8.32
C ALA A 12 16.44 5.62 9.30
N PRO A 13 16.78 6.21 10.44
CA PRO A 13 15.77 6.77 11.35
C PRO A 13 14.98 7.87 10.64
N ALA A 14 13.69 7.93 10.90
CA ALA A 14 12.87 9.01 10.38
C ALA A 14 13.23 10.33 11.10
N THR A 15 13.25 11.43 10.34
CA THR A 15 13.54 12.77 10.86
C THR A 15 12.46 13.78 10.51
N HIS A 16 11.50 13.38 9.68
CA HIS A 16 10.33 14.16 9.26
C HIS A 16 9.08 13.32 9.42
N MET A 17 7.99 13.95 9.86
CA MET A 17 6.69 13.31 9.98
C MET A 17 5.62 14.16 9.31
N VAL A 18 4.67 13.52 8.63
CA VAL A 18 3.46 14.14 8.08
C VAL A 18 2.25 13.48 8.71
N GLU A 19 1.37 14.28 9.32
CA GLU A 19 0.06 13.83 9.80
C GLU A 19 -1.05 14.35 8.89
N GLY A 20 -1.76 13.44 8.26
CA GLY A 20 -3.03 13.71 7.57
C GLY A 20 -4.18 13.56 8.54
N ARG A 21 -5.05 14.57 8.61
CA ARG A 21 -6.25 14.55 9.45
C ARG A 21 -7.49 14.78 8.60
N SER A 22 -8.60 14.17 9.02
CA SER A 22 -9.89 14.40 8.38
C SER A 22 -10.26 15.89 8.42
N ARG A 23 -11.02 16.32 7.43
CA ARG A 23 -11.62 17.68 7.39
C ARG A 23 -12.88 17.80 8.24
N THR A 24 -13.30 16.71 8.89
CA THR A 24 -14.44 16.70 9.81
C THR A 24 -14.11 17.48 11.08
N LYS A 25 -15.15 17.89 11.82
CA LYS A 25 -15.00 18.68 13.06
C LYS A 25 -14.07 18.03 14.09
N GLU A 26 -14.07 16.70 14.15
CA GLU A 26 -13.24 15.90 15.07
C GLU A 26 -11.76 15.82 14.67
N ARG A 27 -11.43 16.12 13.41
CA ARG A 27 -10.06 16.08 12.86
C ARG A 27 -9.31 14.79 13.21
N ALA A 28 -9.99 13.66 13.06
CA ALA A 28 -9.45 12.34 13.31
C ALA A 28 -8.16 12.13 12.50
N LEU A 29 -7.16 11.49 13.10
CA LEU A 29 -5.94 11.12 12.39
C LEU A 29 -6.32 10.13 11.29
N GLN A 30 -5.99 10.45 10.05
CA GLN A 30 -6.21 9.57 8.90
C GLN A 30 -4.94 8.81 8.58
N TYR A 31 -3.79 9.47 8.65
CA TYR A 31 -2.53 8.79 8.49
C TYR A 31 -1.40 9.53 9.16
N ARG A 32 -0.34 8.80 9.46
CA ARG A 32 0.96 9.32 9.85
C ARG A 32 2.01 8.67 8.95
N VAL A 33 2.87 9.48 8.33
CA VAL A 33 4.00 9.01 7.53
C VAL A 33 5.29 9.55 8.14
N GLU A 34 6.27 8.68 8.33
CA GLU A 34 7.58 9.00 8.91
C GLU A 34 8.68 8.74 7.87
N VAL A 35 9.51 9.73 7.56
CA VAL A 35 10.57 9.64 6.54
C VAL A 35 11.87 10.29 7.01
N CYS A 36 13.01 9.80 6.53
CA CYS A 36 14.30 10.43 6.77
C CYS A 36 14.50 11.67 5.87
N ALA A 37 15.54 12.46 6.15
CA ALA A 37 15.83 13.67 5.39
C ALA A 37 16.02 13.43 3.88
N ARG A 38 16.62 12.29 3.52
CA ARG A 38 16.83 11.87 2.12
C ARG A 38 15.51 11.57 1.40
N HIS A 39 14.54 10.97 2.09
CA HIS A 39 13.26 10.57 1.53
C HIS A 39 12.11 11.51 1.88
N ARG A 40 12.41 12.75 2.31
CA ARG A 40 11.38 13.77 2.59
C ARG A 40 10.43 14.00 1.42
N TRP A 41 10.91 13.78 0.18
CA TRP A 41 10.13 13.93 -1.04
C TRP A 41 8.98 12.91 -1.14
N LEU A 42 9.12 11.71 -0.55
CA LEU A 42 8.04 10.71 -0.51
C LEU A 42 6.80 11.27 0.18
N ALA A 43 6.99 12.12 1.19
CA ALA A 43 5.91 12.77 1.92
C ALA A 43 5.65 14.22 1.45
N GLY A 44 6.36 14.69 0.41
CA GLY A 44 6.33 16.10 -0.02
C GLY A 44 5.00 16.51 -0.66
N HIS A 45 4.29 15.57 -1.28
CA HIS A 45 2.99 15.79 -1.91
C HIS A 45 1.80 15.35 -1.05
N TRP A 46 2.05 14.85 0.16
CA TRP A 46 1.01 14.30 1.01
C TRP A 46 0.26 15.43 1.74
N PRO A 47 -1.07 15.51 1.63
CA PRO A 47 -1.84 16.58 2.23
C PRO A 47 -1.90 16.47 3.75
N GLY A 48 -1.13 17.25 4.48
CA GLY A 48 -1.12 17.18 5.94
C GLY A 48 -0.23 18.20 6.62
N ARG A 49 -0.16 18.10 7.95
CA ARG A 49 0.75 18.94 8.73
C ARG A 49 2.11 18.27 8.81
N HIS A 50 3.13 18.94 8.30
CA HIS A 50 4.51 18.55 8.56
C HIS A 50 4.86 18.87 10.02
N THR A 51 5.43 17.90 10.72
CA THR A 51 5.83 18.05 12.11
C THR A 51 7.30 17.72 12.26
N ARG A 52 7.98 18.50 13.11
CA ARG A 52 9.35 18.24 13.56
C ARG A 52 9.40 17.49 14.90
N ARG A 53 8.26 17.05 15.44
CA ARG A 53 8.27 16.16 16.62
C ARG A 53 9.06 14.92 16.25
N GLU A 54 9.93 14.45 17.15
CA GLU A 54 10.81 13.32 16.92
C GLU A 54 10.02 12.12 16.40
N PRO A 55 10.22 11.73 15.14
CA PRO A 55 9.65 10.49 14.62
C PRO A 55 10.24 9.32 15.40
N GLY A 56 9.41 8.39 15.85
CA GLY A 56 9.86 7.24 16.63
C GLY A 56 10.25 6.03 15.77
N GLY A 57 9.93 6.07 14.46
CA GLY A 57 10.02 4.95 13.55
C GLY A 57 11.18 5.02 12.55
N ARG A 58 11.15 4.05 11.63
CA ARG A 58 12.08 3.97 10.50
C ARG A 58 11.54 4.77 9.32
N CYS A 59 12.43 5.20 8.45
CA CYS A 59 12.05 5.85 7.21
C CYS A 59 11.06 4.99 6.41
N GLY A 60 9.99 5.60 5.91
CA GLY A 60 8.97 4.93 5.11
C GLY A 60 7.83 4.32 5.92
N THR A 61 7.90 4.33 7.26
CA THR A 61 6.81 3.80 8.08
C THR A 61 5.59 4.70 7.97
N MET A 62 4.45 4.09 7.66
CA MET A 62 3.16 4.76 7.59
C MET A 62 2.12 4.00 8.43
N ALA A 63 1.42 4.71 9.30
CA ALA A 63 0.24 4.22 9.99
C ALA A 63 -1.00 4.83 9.32
N ASP A 64 -1.83 4.01 8.68
CA ASP A 64 -3.05 4.42 8.00
C ASP A 64 -4.28 4.05 8.84
N HIS A 65 -5.03 5.06 9.27
CA HIS A 65 -6.24 4.95 10.06
C HIS A 65 -7.51 5.13 9.22
N ARG A 66 -7.38 5.31 7.91
CA ARG A 66 -8.53 5.43 7.00
C ARG A 66 -9.31 4.11 6.94
N ALA A 67 -10.57 4.21 6.55
CA ALA A 67 -11.42 3.03 6.34
C ALA A 67 -10.86 2.14 5.23
N TYR A 68 -11.13 0.83 5.29
CA TYR A 68 -10.62 -0.18 4.36
C TYR A 68 -10.62 0.26 2.89
N LEU A 69 -11.78 0.65 2.35
CA LEU A 69 -11.90 1.05 0.95
C LEU A 69 -11.08 2.31 0.60
N GLN A 70 -10.87 3.23 1.54
CA GLN A 70 -10.03 4.41 1.29
C GLN A 70 -8.55 4.03 1.21
N VAL A 71 -8.11 3.04 1.99
CA VAL A 71 -6.74 2.53 1.93
C VAL A 71 -6.54 1.74 0.63
N VAL A 72 -7.47 0.86 0.25
CA VAL A 72 -7.44 0.13 -1.02
C VAL A 72 -7.36 1.09 -2.20
N ARG A 73 -8.25 2.10 -2.25
CA ARG A 73 -8.20 3.15 -3.30
C ARG A 73 -6.85 3.85 -3.33
N SER A 74 -6.28 4.17 -2.16
CA SER A 74 -4.94 4.75 -2.09
C SER A 74 -3.87 3.86 -2.73
N HIS A 75 -3.90 2.54 -2.53
CA HIS A 75 -2.97 1.62 -3.21
C HIS A 75 -3.20 1.56 -4.72
N LEU A 76 -4.47 1.59 -5.15
CA LEU A 76 -4.83 1.58 -6.56
C LEU A 76 -4.36 2.85 -7.25
N ASP A 77 -4.71 4.03 -6.73
CA ASP A 77 -4.42 5.31 -7.37
C ASP A 77 -2.92 5.62 -7.43
N THR A 78 -2.16 5.32 -6.36
CA THR A 78 -0.76 5.76 -6.27
C THR A 78 0.24 4.71 -6.73
N TRP A 79 -0.17 3.46 -6.89
CA TRP A 79 0.75 2.35 -7.14
C TRP A 79 0.24 1.35 -8.17
N ILE A 80 -0.84 0.62 -7.89
CA ILE A 80 -1.29 -0.49 -8.76
C ILE A 80 -1.79 0.03 -10.10
N GLY A 81 -2.57 1.10 -10.13
CA GLY A 81 -3.09 1.72 -11.36
C GLY A 81 -1.98 2.26 -12.26
N PRO A 82 -1.04 3.08 -11.75
CA PRO A 82 0.14 3.47 -12.53
C PRO A 82 0.98 2.29 -13.05
N LEU A 83 0.99 1.16 -12.34
CA LEU A 83 1.74 -0.03 -12.72
C LEU A 83 1.02 -0.91 -13.75
N THR A 84 -0.28 -1.12 -13.59
CA THR A 84 -1.06 -2.18 -14.27
C THR A 84 -2.27 -1.65 -15.05
N THR A 85 -2.47 -0.34 -15.05
CA THR A 85 -3.64 0.39 -15.57
C THR A 85 -4.99 -0.04 -14.98
N GLN A 86 -4.99 -0.83 -13.90
CA GLN A 86 -6.20 -1.28 -13.24
C GLN A 86 -6.75 -0.22 -12.28
N ASP A 87 -8.06 -0.02 -12.32
CA ASP A 87 -8.77 0.98 -11.53
C ASP A 87 -10.04 0.40 -10.92
N LEU A 88 -10.36 0.79 -9.68
CA LEU A 88 -11.49 0.23 -8.94
C LEU A 88 -12.84 0.51 -9.62
N ASP A 89 -13.00 1.69 -10.23
CA ASP A 89 -14.27 2.10 -10.81
C ASP A 89 -14.57 1.30 -12.09
N THR A 90 -13.53 0.93 -12.86
CA THR A 90 -13.68 0.03 -14.03
C THR A 90 -14.16 -1.38 -13.66
N HIS A 91 -13.95 -1.79 -12.41
CA HIS A 91 -14.41 -3.06 -11.84
C HIS A 91 -15.66 -2.89 -10.96
N GLY A 92 -16.40 -1.79 -11.09
CA GLY A 92 -17.67 -1.58 -10.39
C GLY A 92 -17.55 -1.51 -8.86
N GLY A 93 -16.37 -1.15 -8.34
CA GLY A 93 -16.13 -1.15 -6.90
C GLY A 93 -15.67 -2.50 -6.32
N ASP A 94 -15.54 -3.54 -7.15
CA ASP A 94 -15.12 -4.87 -6.70
C ASP A 94 -13.60 -4.95 -6.48
N VAL A 95 -13.21 -4.95 -5.21
CA VAL A 95 -11.81 -5.05 -4.79
C VAL A 95 -11.18 -6.38 -5.21
N ALA A 96 -11.91 -7.49 -5.13
CA ALA A 96 -11.37 -8.79 -5.53
C ALA A 96 -11.10 -8.83 -7.04
N ALA A 97 -12.04 -8.30 -7.85
CA ALA A 97 -11.90 -8.24 -9.29
C ALA A 97 -10.69 -7.39 -9.73
N VAL A 98 -10.54 -6.18 -9.20
CA VAL A 98 -9.41 -5.31 -9.57
C VAL A 98 -8.06 -5.89 -9.16
N LEU A 99 -7.95 -6.51 -7.98
CA LEU A 99 -6.71 -7.13 -7.51
C LEU A 99 -6.37 -8.37 -8.35
N ARG A 100 -7.37 -9.16 -8.75
CA ARG A 100 -7.17 -10.31 -9.65
C ARG A 100 -6.69 -9.87 -11.02
N ALA A 101 -7.28 -8.82 -11.58
CA ALA A 101 -6.85 -8.25 -12.86
C ALA A 101 -5.41 -7.72 -12.78
N ALA A 102 -5.05 -7.02 -11.69
CA ALA A 102 -3.69 -6.53 -11.47
C ALA A 102 -2.68 -7.69 -11.33
N HIS A 103 -3.05 -8.75 -10.60
CA HIS A 103 -2.26 -9.98 -10.49
C HIS A 103 -2.03 -10.64 -11.86
N GLN A 104 -3.09 -10.79 -12.67
CA GLN A 104 -2.99 -11.39 -13.99
C GLN A 104 -2.09 -10.57 -14.92
N TRP A 105 -2.29 -9.25 -14.94
CA TRP A 105 -1.44 -8.34 -15.71
C TRP A 105 0.05 -8.50 -15.35
N MET A 106 0.36 -8.54 -14.05
CA MET A 106 1.74 -8.72 -13.57
C MET A 106 2.32 -10.07 -13.99
N ARG A 107 1.51 -11.14 -14.03
CA ARG A 107 1.95 -12.47 -14.46
C ARG A 107 2.20 -12.56 -15.97
N GLU A 108 1.38 -11.87 -16.76
CA GLU A 108 1.45 -11.91 -18.23
C GLU A 108 2.52 -10.94 -18.78
N GLY A 109 2.67 -9.77 -18.15
CA GLY A 109 3.56 -8.72 -18.63
C GLY A 109 5.03 -8.85 -18.21
N TYR A 110 5.33 -9.57 -17.12
CA TYR A 110 6.67 -9.65 -16.57
C TYR A 110 7.14 -11.10 -16.40
N GLY A 111 8.01 -11.55 -17.31
CA GLY A 111 8.40 -12.94 -17.41
C GLY A 111 9.80 -13.16 -17.97
N ASP A 112 10.82 -12.73 -17.21
CA ASP A 112 12.08 -13.50 -17.16
C ASP A 112 12.57 -13.58 -15.72
N ARG A 113 12.40 -14.76 -15.11
CA ARG A 113 12.90 -15.08 -13.77
C ARG A 113 14.42 -15.19 -13.72
N ALA A 114 15.13 -15.14 -14.85
CA ALA A 114 16.58 -15.26 -14.88
C ALA A 114 17.31 -14.06 -14.24
N THR A 115 16.60 -13.02 -13.81
CA THR A 115 17.19 -11.83 -13.16
C THR A 115 16.66 -11.67 -11.73
N ALA A 116 17.51 -11.14 -10.82
CA ALA A 116 17.09 -10.80 -9.45
C ALA A 116 15.89 -9.82 -9.42
N ARG A 117 15.75 -8.99 -10.47
CA ARG A 117 14.58 -8.14 -10.65
C ARG A 117 13.33 -8.97 -10.99
N GLY A 118 13.45 -9.98 -11.85
CA GLY A 118 12.37 -10.91 -12.16
C GLY A 118 11.83 -11.65 -10.93
N ASP A 119 12.71 -12.08 -10.02
CA ASP A 119 12.30 -12.75 -8.77
C ASP A 119 11.51 -11.83 -7.84
N LEU A 120 11.93 -10.58 -7.67
CA LEU A 120 11.19 -9.60 -6.86
C LEU A 120 9.83 -9.29 -7.46
N TRP A 121 9.75 -9.13 -8.79
CA TRP A 121 8.49 -8.87 -9.49
C TRP A 121 7.53 -10.07 -9.41
N TYR A 122 8.06 -11.28 -9.47
CA TYR A 122 7.28 -12.48 -9.21
C TYR A 122 6.73 -12.49 -7.78
N ALA A 123 7.52 -12.10 -6.79
CA ALA A 123 7.07 -11.98 -5.40
C ALA A 123 5.95 -10.92 -5.25
N VAL A 124 6.04 -9.78 -5.94
CA VAL A 124 4.95 -8.77 -6.00
C VAL A 124 3.68 -9.40 -6.57
N ALA A 125 3.78 -10.11 -7.70
CA ALA A 125 2.63 -10.77 -8.31
C ALA A 125 1.99 -11.81 -7.36
N VAL A 126 2.80 -12.62 -6.67
CA VAL A 126 2.30 -13.59 -5.67
C VAL A 126 1.56 -12.89 -4.53
N ALA A 127 2.12 -11.81 -3.99
CA ALA A 127 1.49 -11.05 -2.91
C ALA A 127 0.17 -10.39 -3.35
N LEU A 128 0.10 -9.85 -4.58
CA LEU A 128 -1.16 -9.36 -5.17
C LEU A 128 -2.19 -10.48 -5.37
N GLY A 129 -1.75 -11.66 -5.80
CA GLY A 129 -2.63 -12.83 -5.93
C GLY A 129 -3.21 -13.28 -4.59
N HIS A 130 -2.39 -13.23 -3.53
CA HIS A 130 -2.86 -13.52 -2.18
C HIS A 130 -3.86 -12.46 -1.67
N ALA A 131 -3.60 -11.17 -1.93
CA ALA A 131 -4.54 -10.10 -1.61
C ALA A 131 -5.89 -10.26 -2.33
N ALA A 132 -5.86 -10.65 -3.61
CA ALA A 132 -7.07 -10.95 -4.38
C ALA A 132 -7.86 -12.10 -3.77
N TRP A 133 -7.20 -13.22 -3.45
CA TRP A 133 -7.84 -14.37 -2.81
C TRP A 133 -8.47 -14.02 -1.44
N LEU A 134 -7.78 -13.23 -0.61
CA LEU A 134 -8.33 -12.75 0.66
C LEU A 134 -9.57 -11.87 0.44
N ALA A 135 -9.53 -10.98 -0.56
CA ALA A 135 -10.67 -10.13 -0.89
C ALA A 135 -11.89 -10.94 -1.39
N GLU A 136 -11.66 -12.00 -2.17
CA GLU A 136 -12.69 -12.96 -2.57
C GLU A 136 -13.30 -13.66 -1.35
N ALA A 137 -12.45 -14.12 -0.43
CA ALA A 137 -12.89 -14.81 0.77
C ALA A 137 -13.73 -13.90 1.69
N VAL A 138 -13.36 -12.61 1.81
CA VAL A 138 -14.17 -11.60 2.52
C VAL A 138 -15.51 -11.38 1.81
N ALA A 139 -15.50 -11.19 0.49
CA ALA A 139 -16.71 -10.95 -0.29
C ALA A 139 -17.69 -12.14 -0.24
N ALA A 140 -17.16 -13.35 -0.21
CA ALA A 140 -17.93 -14.59 -0.06
C ALA A 140 -18.36 -14.89 1.38
N GLY A 141 -17.96 -14.08 2.37
CA GLY A 141 -18.26 -14.30 3.78
C GLY A 141 -17.54 -15.50 4.40
N LEU A 142 -16.44 -15.97 3.78
CA LEU A 142 -15.61 -17.06 4.28
C LEU A 142 -14.62 -16.60 5.37
N LEU A 143 -14.35 -15.30 5.42
CA LEU A 143 -13.59 -14.66 6.49
C LEU A 143 -14.47 -13.66 7.23
N GLU A 144 -14.24 -13.53 8.54
CA GLU A 144 -14.78 -12.40 9.31
C GLU A 144 -14.30 -11.10 8.63
N ARG A 145 -15.21 -10.14 8.49
CA ARG A 145 -15.01 -8.98 7.65
C ARG A 145 -13.85 -8.12 8.11
N GLU A 146 -13.79 -7.78 9.40
CA GLU A 146 -12.74 -6.90 9.93
C GLU A 146 -11.35 -7.56 9.84
N ASP A 147 -11.26 -8.83 10.23
CA ASP A 147 -10.04 -9.63 10.14
C ASP A 147 -9.59 -9.84 8.70
N GLY A 148 -10.51 -10.16 7.79
CA GLY A 148 -10.20 -10.37 6.39
C GLY A 148 -9.78 -9.07 5.69
N GLU A 149 -10.47 -7.96 5.93
CA GLU A 149 -10.06 -6.63 5.42
C GLU A 149 -8.66 -6.25 5.93
N ARG A 150 -8.32 -6.54 7.19
CA ARG A 150 -6.95 -6.36 7.71
C ARG A 150 -5.92 -7.21 6.97
N GLN A 151 -6.24 -8.47 6.69
CA GLN A 151 -5.34 -9.37 5.96
C GLN A 151 -5.12 -8.90 4.52
N VAL A 152 -6.16 -8.45 3.81
CA VAL A 152 -6.04 -7.86 2.46
C VAL A 152 -5.07 -6.69 2.49
N LEU A 153 -5.23 -5.77 3.43
CA LEU A 153 -4.36 -4.58 3.53
C LEU A 153 -2.92 -4.94 3.92
N ALA A 154 -2.71 -5.96 4.74
CA ALA A 154 -1.37 -6.47 5.04
C ALA A 154 -0.70 -7.07 3.80
N ALA A 155 -1.42 -7.85 3.00
CA ALA A 155 -0.92 -8.41 1.75
C ALA A 155 -0.58 -7.32 0.72
N LEU A 156 -1.43 -6.30 0.58
CA LEU A 156 -1.15 -5.13 -0.27
C LEU A 156 0.10 -4.36 0.18
N SER A 157 0.26 -4.16 1.49
CA SER A 157 1.42 -3.47 2.06
C SER A 157 2.73 -4.25 1.80
N ALA A 158 2.69 -5.57 1.91
CA ALA A 158 3.83 -6.43 1.58
C ALA A 158 4.18 -6.35 0.09
N ALA A 159 3.18 -6.39 -0.79
CA ALA A 159 3.36 -6.29 -2.23
C ALA A 159 3.99 -4.93 -2.63
N GLU A 160 3.50 -3.81 -2.07
CA GLU A 160 4.06 -2.47 -2.30
C GLU A 160 5.51 -2.37 -1.84
N THR A 161 5.84 -2.97 -0.68
CA THR A 161 7.21 -2.99 -0.14
C THR A 161 8.17 -3.75 -1.06
N LEU A 162 7.73 -4.89 -1.60
CA LEU A 162 8.51 -5.70 -2.54
C LEU A 162 8.77 -4.93 -3.84
N ASP A 163 7.77 -4.23 -4.37
CA ASP A 163 7.93 -3.40 -5.57
C ASP A 163 8.89 -2.22 -5.33
N GLY A 164 8.76 -1.54 -4.19
CA GLY A 164 9.69 -0.49 -3.77
C GLY A 164 11.14 -0.99 -3.74
N THR A 165 11.35 -2.20 -3.23
CA THR A 165 12.67 -2.85 -3.21
C THR A 165 13.17 -3.16 -4.62
N ALA A 166 12.31 -3.69 -5.50
CA ALA A 166 12.66 -4.00 -6.89
C ALA A 166 13.03 -2.76 -7.71
N CYS A 167 12.44 -1.62 -7.37
CA CYS A 167 12.68 -0.34 -8.02
C CYS A 167 13.81 0.49 -7.38
N GLY A 168 14.41 0.03 -6.28
CA GLY A 168 15.45 0.77 -5.55
C GLY A 168 14.96 2.06 -4.88
N ARG A 169 13.69 2.09 -4.45
CA ARG A 169 13.05 3.23 -3.77
C ARG A 169 13.18 3.15 -2.24
#